data_AF-A0A8H5XLQ1-F1
#
_entry.id   AF-A0A8H5XLQ1-F1
#
_cell.length_a   1.000
_cell.length_b   1.000
_cell.length_c   1.000
_cell.angle_alpha   90.00
_cell.angle_beta   90.00
_cell.angle_gamma   90.00
#
_symmetry.space_group_name_H-M   'P 1'
#
loop_
_entity.id
_entity.type
_entity.pdbx_description
1 polymer ?
#
loop_
_entity_poly.entity_id
_entity_poly.type
_entity_poly.pdbx_seq_one_letter_code
_entity_poly.pdbx_strand_id
1 'polypeptide(L)'
;MLNWKKETNFTTVDALHKDLSNPPSRFHQEALKSTEEEILEFYKWFGNFLNHVAYTDAAPGKDFFELKDYSIFDLMGTVSRPNLEPHYDHITPYLGKTHQQFREVEIVAVTKDFGYITAV
;
A
#
# COMPACT_ATOMS: atom_id res chain seq x y z
N MET A 1 5.29 19.83 -11.36
CA MET A 1 6.12 18.61 -11.32
C MET A 1 5.34 17.60 -10.51
N LEU A 2 5.27 16.34 -10.96
CA LEU A 2 4.53 15.32 -10.22
C LEU A 2 5.31 15.00 -8.92
N ASN A 3 4.67 15.20 -7.77
CA ASN A 3 5.30 15.02 -6.46
C ASN A 3 5.28 13.55 -6.07
N TRP A 4 6.36 12.83 -6.41
CA TRP A 4 6.60 11.48 -5.92
C TRP A 4 6.79 11.50 -4.39
N LYS A 5 6.10 10.59 -3.71
CA LYS A 5 6.11 10.44 -2.26
C LYS A 5 6.62 9.06 -1.87
N LYS A 6 7.47 9.02 -0.86
CA LYS A 6 7.85 7.79 -0.15
C LYS A 6 7.18 7.75 1.23
N GLU A 7 7.41 6.70 2.00
CA GLU A 7 6.80 6.48 3.31
C GLU A 7 6.93 7.69 4.26
N THR A 8 8.07 8.38 4.25
CA THR A 8 8.29 9.55 5.12
C THR A 8 7.49 10.79 4.71
N ASN A 9 6.88 10.79 3.52
CA ASN A 9 6.06 11.89 3.02
C ASN A 9 4.57 11.69 3.29
N PHE A 10 4.17 10.50 3.74
CA PHE A 10 2.79 10.21 4.14
C PHE A 10 2.58 10.80 5.52
N THR A 11 1.85 11.92 5.62
CA THR A 11 1.61 12.61 6.89
C THR A 11 0.19 12.37 7.39
N THR A 12 -0.80 12.83 6.63
CA THR A 12 -2.23 12.65 6.87
C THR A 12 -2.97 12.42 5.55
N VAL A 13 -4.18 11.85 5.62
CA VAL A 13 -5.04 11.65 4.44
C VAL A 13 -5.40 12.99 3.78
N ASP A 14 -5.74 14.01 4.59
CA ASP A 14 -6.01 15.37 4.11
C ASP A 14 -4.81 16.01 3.38
N ALA A 15 -3.58 15.64 3.74
CA ALA A 15 -2.39 16.13 3.06
C ALA A 15 -2.23 15.45 1.69
N LEU A 16 -2.56 14.17 1.57
CA LEU A 16 -2.54 13.45 0.30
C LEU A 16 -3.53 14.06 -0.71
N HIS A 17 -4.72 14.46 -0.25
CA HIS A 17 -5.75 15.08 -1.09
C HIS A 17 -5.28 16.37 -1.80
N LYS A 18 -4.34 17.10 -1.21
CA LYS A 18 -3.81 18.35 -1.79
C LYS A 18 -2.87 18.11 -2.97
N ASP A 19 -2.35 16.90 -3.08
CA ASP A 19 -1.41 16.49 -4.14
C ASP A 19 -2.11 15.73 -5.28
N LEU A 20 -3.43 15.55 -5.21
CA LEU A 20 -4.22 14.93 -6.28
C LEU A 20 -4.41 15.91 -7.45
N SER A 21 -4.26 15.41 -8.67
CA SER A 21 -4.54 16.16 -9.90
C SER A 21 -6.04 16.38 -10.13
N ASN A 22 -6.89 15.54 -9.54
CA ASN A 22 -8.34 15.63 -9.59
C ASN A 22 -8.92 15.84 -8.17
N PRO A 23 -10.15 16.35 -8.04
CA PRO A 23 -10.80 16.42 -6.74
C PRO A 23 -10.89 15.04 -6.07
N PRO A 24 -10.81 14.97 -4.72
CA PRO A 24 -10.99 13.71 -4.00
C PRO A 24 -12.32 13.03 -4.34
N SER A 25 -12.33 11.71 -4.19
CA SER A 25 -13.47 10.84 -4.42
C SER A 25 -14.68 11.30 -3.62
N ARG A 26 -15.83 11.38 -4.27
CA ARG A 26 -17.11 11.68 -3.60
C ARG A 26 -17.53 10.63 -2.56
N PHE A 27 -16.81 9.51 -2.48
CA PHE A 27 -17.13 8.39 -1.58
C PHE A 27 -16.45 8.49 -0.22
N HIS A 28 -15.57 9.48 0.01
CA HIS A 28 -15.06 9.76 1.35
C HIS A 28 -16.21 10.06 2.33
N GLN A 29 -16.10 9.52 3.53
CA GLN A 29 -17.05 9.74 4.62
C GLN A 29 -16.28 10.13 5.88
N GLU A 30 -16.60 11.28 6.47
CA GLU A 30 -15.92 11.77 7.68
C GLU A 30 -15.95 10.73 8.83
N ALA A 31 -17.04 9.95 8.92
CA ALA A 31 -17.20 8.90 9.92
C ALA A 31 -16.20 7.73 9.77
N LEU A 32 -15.53 7.61 8.63
CA LEU A 32 -14.54 6.57 8.32
C LEU A 32 -13.10 7.11 8.25
N LYS A 33 -12.89 8.41 8.51
CA LYS A 33 -11.58 9.05 8.40
C LYS A 33 -10.50 8.37 9.24
N SER A 34 -10.85 7.87 10.43
CA SER A 34 -9.93 7.12 11.28
C SER A 34 -9.43 5.83 10.62
N THR A 35 -10.29 5.14 9.86
CA THR A 35 -9.92 3.93 9.10
C THR A 35 -9.01 4.30 7.93
N GLU A 36 -9.25 5.43 7.26
CA GLU A 36 -8.35 5.92 6.19
C GLU A 36 -6.96 6.24 6.74
N GLU A 37 -6.86 6.87 7.92
CA GLU A 37 -5.58 7.14 8.58
C GLU A 37 -4.87 5.85 9.06
N GLU A 38 -5.62 4.82 9.47
CA GLU A 38 -5.05 3.50 9.78
C GLU A 38 -4.45 2.83 8.53
N ILE A 39 -5.15 2.89 7.40
CA ILE A 39 -4.62 2.41 6.11
C ILE A 39 -3.38 3.22 5.71
N LEU A 40 -3.37 4.55 5.92
CA LEU A 40 -2.19 5.37 5.67
C LEU A 40 -0.99 4.92 6.51
N GLU A 41 -1.23 4.57 7.77
CA GLU A 41 -0.20 4.05 8.65
C GLU A 41 0.33 2.71 8.15
N PHE A 42 -0.54 1.78 7.76
CA PHE A 42 -0.13 0.53 7.11
C PHE A 42 0.85 0.79 5.94
N TYR A 43 0.53 1.75 5.07
CA TYR A 43 1.39 2.08 3.91
C TYR A 43 2.72 2.73 4.28
N LYS A 44 2.81 3.46 5.39
CA LYS A 44 4.10 3.95 5.91
C LYS A 44 4.99 2.78 6.33
N TRP A 45 4.43 1.82 7.06
CA TRP A 45 5.17 0.65 7.54
C TRP A 45 5.58 -0.24 6.39
N PHE A 46 4.68 -0.46 5.42
CA PHE A 46 4.97 -1.25 4.24
C PHE A 46 6.04 -0.59 3.35
N GLY A 47 5.94 0.72 3.10
CA GLY A 47 6.95 1.46 2.36
C GLY A 47 8.31 1.45 3.07
N ASN A 48 8.35 1.56 4.39
CA ASN A 48 9.58 1.41 5.18
C ASN A 48 10.18 0.01 5.02
N PHE A 49 9.36 -1.03 5.10
CA PHE A 49 9.80 -2.41 4.88
C PHE A 49 10.45 -2.56 3.50
N LEU A 50 9.76 -2.15 2.43
CA LEU A 50 10.26 -2.28 1.06
C LEU A 50 11.54 -1.48 0.83
N ASN A 51 11.60 -0.24 1.29
CA ASN A 51 12.70 0.67 1.00
C ASN A 51 13.95 0.41 1.86
N HIS A 52 13.80 -0.14 3.07
CA HIS A 52 14.89 -0.20 4.05
C HIS A 52 15.12 -1.57 4.71
N VAL A 53 14.14 -2.48 4.72
CA VAL A 53 14.22 -3.70 5.54
C VAL A 53 14.32 -4.97 4.68
N ALA A 54 13.53 -5.06 3.61
CA ALA A 54 13.35 -6.29 2.83
C ALA A 54 14.66 -6.91 2.31
N TYR A 55 15.66 -6.09 1.99
CA TYR A 55 16.95 -6.55 1.48
C TYR A 55 17.84 -7.23 2.54
N THR A 56 17.55 -7.04 3.84
CA THR A 56 18.28 -7.67 4.95
C THR A 56 17.43 -8.67 5.72
N ASP A 57 16.13 -8.40 5.84
CA ASP A 57 15.20 -9.24 6.56
C ASP A 57 13.85 -9.25 5.84
N ALA A 58 13.61 -10.34 5.13
CA ALA A 58 12.41 -10.54 4.34
C ALA A 58 11.25 -11.12 5.17
N ALA A 59 11.50 -11.71 6.34
CA ALA A 59 10.46 -12.42 7.09
C ALA A 59 9.31 -11.50 7.57
N PRO A 60 9.57 -10.29 8.10
CA PRO A 60 8.51 -9.39 8.58
C PRO A 60 7.50 -8.98 7.51
N GLY A 61 7.87 -9.04 6.22
CA GLY A 61 6.96 -8.59 5.18
C GLY A 61 5.76 -9.53 4.98
N LYS A 62 5.78 -10.74 5.54
CA LYS A 62 4.61 -11.63 5.58
C LYS A 62 3.41 -11.01 6.30
N ASP A 63 3.66 -10.14 7.28
CA ASP A 63 2.61 -9.51 8.10
C ASP A 63 1.77 -8.49 7.32
N PHE A 64 2.21 -8.08 6.11
CA PHE A 64 1.45 -7.17 5.24
C PHE A 64 0.45 -7.89 4.33
N PHE A 65 0.40 -9.23 4.35
CA PHE A 65 -0.41 -10.00 3.42
C PHE A 65 -1.29 -11.02 4.14
N GLU A 66 -2.54 -11.12 3.70
CA GLU A 66 -3.40 -12.26 4.02
C GLU A 66 -2.93 -13.48 3.21
N LEU A 67 -1.89 -14.17 3.68
CA LEU A 67 -1.16 -15.19 2.92
C LEU A 67 -2.03 -16.33 2.38
N LYS A 68 -3.17 -16.62 3.01
CA LYS A 68 -4.10 -17.66 2.57
C LYS A 68 -5.05 -17.19 1.49
N ASP A 69 -5.52 -15.95 1.59
CA ASP A 69 -6.59 -15.38 0.78
C ASP A 69 -6.10 -14.14 0.01
N TYR A 70 -4.98 -14.31 -0.72
CA TYR A 70 -4.37 -13.23 -1.50
C TYR A 70 -4.67 -13.34 -2.99
N SER A 71 -4.98 -12.21 -3.62
CA SER A 71 -5.22 -12.11 -5.06
C SER A 71 -4.40 -10.97 -5.65
N ILE A 72 -3.72 -11.26 -6.76
CA ILE A 72 -2.94 -10.28 -7.51
C ILE A 72 -3.60 -10.07 -8.87
N PHE A 73 -3.68 -8.83 -9.30
CA PHE A 73 -3.96 -8.48 -10.68
C PHE A 73 -2.78 -7.69 -11.22
N ASP A 74 -2.16 -8.17 -12.29
CA ASP A 74 -1.04 -7.51 -12.94
C ASP A 74 -1.15 -7.60 -14.47
N LEU A 75 -0.09 -7.21 -15.18
CA LEU A 75 -0.02 -7.25 -16.64
C LEU A 75 -0.19 -8.66 -17.23
N MET A 76 -0.03 -9.71 -16.42
CA MET A 76 -0.23 -11.12 -16.77
C MET A 76 -1.66 -11.59 -16.49
N GLY A 77 -2.54 -10.70 -16.01
CA GLY A 77 -3.94 -10.95 -15.72
C GLY A 77 -4.24 -11.14 -14.23
N THR A 78 -5.40 -11.71 -13.92
CA THR A 78 -5.76 -12.04 -12.54
C THR A 78 -5.13 -13.36 -12.14
N VAL A 79 -4.20 -13.30 -11.18
CA VAL A 79 -3.65 -14.49 -10.53
C VAL A 79 -4.26 -14.57 -9.14
N SER A 80 -5.28 -15.43 -8.99
CA SER A 80 -5.67 -15.88 -7.67
C SER A 80 -4.54 -16.76 -7.14
N ARG A 81 -3.87 -16.32 -6.06
CA ARG A 81 -2.81 -17.09 -5.39
C ARG A 81 -3.34 -17.51 -4.02
N PRO A 82 -4.28 -18.47 -3.94
CA PRO A 82 -4.53 -19.11 -2.66
C PRO A 82 -3.20 -19.71 -2.20
N ASN A 83 -2.78 -19.39 -0.97
CA ASN A 83 -1.45 -19.72 -0.45
C ASN A 83 -0.27 -18.98 -1.12
N LEU A 84 -0.17 -17.66 -0.87
CA LEU A 84 0.94 -16.79 -1.32
C LEU A 84 2.29 -17.17 -0.69
N GLU A 85 2.29 -17.77 0.50
CA GLU A 85 3.49 -17.97 1.31
C GLU A 85 4.66 -18.63 0.58
N PRO A 86 4.50 -19.74 -0.17
CA PRO A 86 5.61 -20.34 -0.91
C PRO A 86 6.17 -19.43 -2.00
N HIS A 87 5.30 -18.62 -2.62
CA HIS A 87 5.73 -17.64 -3.61
C HIS A 87 6.54 -16.54 -2.93
N TYR A 88 6.04 -15.99 -1.81
CA TYR A 88 6.73 -14.98 -1.02
C TYR A 88 8.14 -15.46 -0.61
N ASP A 89 8.25 -16.66 -0.04
CA ASP A 89 9.53 -17.23 0.38
C ASP A 89 10.52 -17.43 -0.77
N HIS A 90 9.99 -17.65 -1.99
CA HIS A 90 10.80 -17.74 -3.18
C HIS A 90 11.24 -16.37 -3.72
N ILE A 91 10.35 -15.37 -3.76
CA ILE A 91 10.62 -14.10 -4.46
C ILE A 91 11.22 -13.02 -3.55
N THR A 92 10.77 -12.93 -2.31
CA THR A 92 11.08 -11.79 -1.42
C THR A 92 12.57 -11.73 -1.06
N PRO A 93 13.32 -12.84 -0.92
CA PRO A 93 14.78 -12.78 -0.79
C PRO A 93 15.50 -12.14 -1.98
N TYR A 94 14.86 -12.08 -3.15
CA TYR A 94 15.37 -11.38 -4.33
C TYR A 94 14.89 -9.92 -4.43
N LEU A 95 14.04 -9.44 -3.51
CA LEU A 95 13.78 -8.01 -3.38
C LEU A 95 15.09 -7.33 -2.96
N GLY A 96 15.78 -6.76 -3.94
CA GLY A 96 16.95 -5.93 -3.70
C GLY A 96 16.58 -4.64 -2.97
N LYS A 97 17.51 -3.68 -2.93
CA LYS A 97 17.21 -2.32 -2.44
C LYS A 97 16.16 -1.68 -3.34
N THR A 98 14.89 -1.74 -2.92
CA THR A 98 13.82 -1.09 -3.66
C THR A 98 13.84 0.41 -3.40
N HIS A 99 13.26 1.15 -4.33
CA HIS A 99 13.05 2.60 -4.23
C HIS A 99 11.59 2.89 -4.56
N GLN A 100 10.68 2.35 -3.76
CA GLN A 100 9.25 2.53 -3.93
C GLN A 100 8.86 3.97 -3.62
N GLN A 101 8.15 4.57 -4.58
CA GLN A 101 7.53 5.88 -4.46
C GLN A 101 6.19 5.84 -5.19
N PHE A 102 5.26 6.66 -4.74
CA PHE A 102 3.91 6.78 -5.29
C PHE A 102 3.58 8.22 -5.62
N ARG A 103 2.65 8.43 -6.55
CA ARG A 103 1.98 9.71 -6.80
C ARG A 103 0.47 9.48 -6.90
N GLU A 104 -0.30 10.57 -6.86
CA GLU A 104 -1.77 10.51 -6.97
C GLU A 104 -2.38 9.53 -5.95
N VAL A 105 -1.86 9.56 -4.72
CA VAL A 105 -2.26 8.63 -3.67
C VAL A 105 -3.58 9.09 -3.07
N GLU A 106 -4.59 8.24 -3.15
CA GLU A 106 -5.89 8.43 -2.50
C GLU A 106 -6.27 7.16 -1.74
N ILE A 107 -6.74 7.32 -0.51
CA ILE A 107 -7.15 6.22 0.37
C ILE A 107 -8.63 6.43 0.68
N VAL A 108 -9.47 5.46 0.33
CA VAL A 108 -10.91 5.53 0.57
C VAL A 108 -11.32 4.35 1.45
N ALA A 109 -11.86 4.66 2.63
CA ALA A 109 -12.51 3.66 3.45
C ALA A 109 -13.97 3.46 2.99
N VAL A 110 -14.36 2.20 2.81
CA VAL A 110 -15.72 1.82 2.39
C VAL A 110 -16.56 1.42 3.60
N THR A 111 -15.93 0.74 4.56
CA THR A 111 -16.47 0.41 5.89
C THR A 111 -15.38 0.60 6.95
N LYS A 112 -15.69 0.32 8.22
CA LYS A 112 -14.67 0.35 9.29
C LYS A 112 -13.59 -0.71 9.13
N ASP A 113 -13.89 -1.80 8.42
CA ASP A 113 -13.04 -2.98 8.29
C ASP A 113 -12.55 -3.19 6.85
N PHE A 114 -12.87 -2.27 5.93
CA PHE A 114 -12.52 -2.38 4.52
C PHE A 114 -12.32 -1.02 3.86
N GLY A 115 -11.22 -0.88 3.13
CA GLY A 115 -10.89 0.26 2.29
C GLY A 115 -9.91 -0.13 1.21
N TYR A 116 -9.58 0.83 0.35
CA TYR A 116 -8.60 0.64 -0.71
C TYR A 116 -7.74 1.88 -0.89
N ILE A 117 -6.59 1.68 -1.51
CA ILE A 117 -5.73 2.76 -2.00
C ILE A 117 -5.77 2.76 -3.53
N THR A 118 -5.66 3.94 -4.12
CA THR A 118 -5.28 4.11 -5.52
C THR A 118 -4.01 4.95 -5.57
N ALA A 119 -3.08 4.59 -6.44
CA ALA A 119 -1.81 5.30 -6.63
C ALA A 119 -1.24 5.00 -8.02
N VAL A 120 -0.29 5.84 -8.46
CA VAL A 120 0.53 5.65 -9.67
C VAL A 120 2.01 5.63 -9.33
#